data_AF-A0A2N5KUK8-F1
#
_entry.id   AF-A0A2N5KUK8-F1
#
_cell.length_a   1.000
_cell.length_b   1.000
_cell.length_c   1.000
_cell.angle_alpha   90.00
_cell.angle_beta   90.00
_cell.angle_gamma   90.00
#
_symmetry.space_group_name_H-M   'P 1'
#
loop_
_entity.id
_entity.type
_entity.pdbx_description
1 polymer ?
#
loop_
_entity_poly.entity_id
_entity_poly.type
_entity_poly.pdbx_seq_one_letter_code
_entity_poly.pdbx_strand_id
1 'polypeptide(L)'
;MRNIYEIKAEHSAKAGTIMTRYQDEIREIRNTKTLPDGAYLDRLTDGQRFGLLREQKAQRAADAHAATLREYAAEVERYQADLAERTSALKGRLFGVADAGALSRAALADETELSTLLDVASQAGSEDLARAVLVAAHRRGAGDLMARYFDEVDPEARTLYQEWSDAPSSEVLERQRTTIERVVQMPGPDSLTPSPAFGPY
;
A
#
# COMPACT_ATOMS: atom_id res chain seq x y z
N MET A 1 -12.15 -13.24 -2.75
CA MET A 1 -11.04 -12.54 -2.06
C MET A 1 -10.30 -11.75 -3.11
N ARG A 2 -9.98 -10.46 -2.86
CA ARG A 2 -9.25 -9.62 -3.84
C ARG A 2 -7.82 -10.14 -4.00
N ASN A 3 -7.27 -10.09 -5.21
CA ASN A 3 -5.86 -10.37 -5.44
C ASN A 3 -4.98 -9.14 -5.13
N ILE A 4 -3.65 -9.33 -5.03
CA ILE A 4 -2.73 -8.24 -4.69
C ILE A 4 -2.79 -7.07 -5.69
N TYR A 5 -3.03 -7.33 -6.97
CA TYR A 5 -3.16 -6.30 -8.00
C TYR A 5 -4.40 -5.44 -7.80
N GLU A 6 -5.54 -6.05 -7.48
CA GLU A 6 -6.79 -5.37 -7.17
C GLU A 6 -6.65 -4.52 -5.89
N ILE A 7 -5.99 -5.04 -4.86
CA ILE A 7 -5.73 -4.32 -3.61
C ILE A 7 -4.87 -3.06 -3.89
N LYS A 8 -3.80 -3.19 -4.69
CA LYS A 8 -2.96 -2.06 -5.11
C LYS A 8 -3.71 -1.02 -5.94
N ALA A 9 -4.52 -1.48 -6.89
CA ALA A 9 -5.32 -0.61 -7.76
C ALA A 9 -6.35 0.19 -6.95
N GLU A 10 -7.04 -0.46 -6.04
CA GLU A 10 -8.03 0.19 -5.17
C GLU A 10 -7.37 1.21 -4.24
N HIS A 11 -6.24 0.87 -3.63
CA HIS A 11 -5.48 1.80 -2.80
C HIS A 11 -5.06 3.04 -3.60
N SER A 12 -4.53 2.84 -4.81
CA SER A 12 -4.10 3.93 -5.68
C SER A 12 -5.27 4.85 -6.07
N ALA A 13 -6.44 4.28 -6.36
CA ALA A 13 -7.65 5.05 -6.69
C ALA A 13 -8.16 5.89 -5.49
N LYS A 14 -8.20 5.29 -4.29
CA LYS A 14 -8.63 5.99 -3.07
C LYS A 14 -7.63 7.05 -2.63
N ALA A 15 -6.35 6.73 -2.60
CA ALA A 15 -5.27 7.67 -2.33
C ALA A 15 -5.32 8.87 -3.30
N GLY A 16 -5.51 8.60 -4.60
CA GLY A 16 -5.69 9.65 -5.61
C GLY A 16 -6.89 10.55 -5.30
N THR A 17 -8.04 9.96 -4.96
CA THR A 17 -9.27 10.71 -4.62
C THR A 17 -9.06 11.61 -3.39
N ILE A 18 -8.43 11.09 -2.33
CA ILE A 18 -8.10 11.84 -1.11
C ILE A 18 -7.24 13.06 -1.47
N MET A 19 -6.18 12.85 -2.26
CA MET A 19 -5.23 13.90 -2.63
C MET A 19 -5.83 14.94 -3.58
N THR A 20 -6.65 14.54 -4.55
CA THR A 20 -7.35 15.49 -5.43
C THR A 20 -8.29 16.38 -4.63
N ARG A 21 -9.11 15.80 -3.74
CA ARG A 21 -10.01 16.58 -2.87
C ARG A 21 -9.23 17.56 -1.99
N TYR A 22 -8.11 17.12 -1.41
CA TYR A 22 -7.25 18.01 -0.62
C TYR A 22 -6.71 19.19 -1.44
N GLN A 23 -6.22 18.94 -2.66
CA GLN A 23 -5.74 20.01 -3.54
C GLN A 23 -6.85 20.99 -3.93
N ASP A 24 -8.05 20.50 -4.17
CA ASP A 24 -9.22 21.33 -4.47
C ASP A 24 -9.62 22.20 -3.28
N GLU A 25 -9.60 21.64 -2.07
CA GLU A 25 -9.88 22.38 -0.82
C GLU A 25 -8.81 23.47 -0.57
N ILE A 26 -7.53 23.17 -0.76
CA ILE A 26 -6.46 24.18 -0.67
C ILE A 26 -6.64 25.28 -1.73
N ARG A 27 -7.07 24.93 -2.95
CA ARG A 27 -7.37 25.90 -4.01
C ARG A 27 -8.53 26.81 -3.61
N GLU A 28 -9.58 26.26 -3.01
CA GLU A 28 -10.72 27.03 -2.50
C GLU A 28 -10.30 27.99 -1.38
N ILE A 29 -9.50 27.51 -0.41
CA ILE A 29 -8.95 28.34 0.67
C ILE A 29 -8.12 29.48 0.10
N ARG A 30 -7.21 29.19 -0.85
CA ARG A 30 -6.40 30.21 -1.55
C ARG A 30 -7.28 31.26 -2.22
N ASN A 31 -8.34 30.82 -2.90
CA ASN A 31 -9.23 31.68 -3.68
C ASN A 31 -10.26 32.46 -2.83
N THR A 32 -10.36 32.20 -1.53
CA THR A 32 -11.23 32.96 -0.63
C THR A 32 -10.75 34.43 -0.56
N LYS A 33 -11.61 35.40 -0.91
CA LYS A 33 -11.25 36.83 -0.98
C LYS A 33 -11.84 37.68 0.13
N THR A 34 -12.85 37.17 0.81
CA THR A 34 -13.62 37.92 1.81
C THR A 34 -13.68 37.13 3.11
N LEU A 35 -13.69 37.85 4.22
CA LEU A 35 -14.03 37.27 5.52
C LEU A 35 -15.54 36.96 5.52
N PRO A 36 -15.99 35.89 6.20
CA PRO A 36 -17.41 35.70 6.50
C PRO A 36 -17.96 36.90 7.26
N ASP A 37 -19.23 37.26 7.04
CA ASP A 37 -19.86 38.39 7.72
C ASP A 37 -19.73 38.24 9.24
N GLY A 38 -19.08 39.22 9.87
CA GLY A 38 -18.81 39.26 11.30
C GLY A 38 -19.12 40.64 11.87
N ALA A 39 -19.45 40.69 13.15
CA ALA A 39 -19.63 41.96 13.84
C ALA A 39 -18.33 42.79 13.77
N TYR A 40 -18.45 44.09 13.45
CA TYR A 40 -17.36 45.07 13.46
C TYR A 40 -16.33 45.00 12.31
N LEU A 41 -16.57 44.21 11.25
CA LEU A 41 -15.68 44.21 10.06
C LEU A 41 -15.57 45.59 9.40
N ASP A 42 -16.63 46.39 9.48
CA ASP A 42 -16.73 47.79 9.03
C ASP A 42 -15.77 48.74 9.76
N ARG A 43 -15.32 48.38 10.98
CA ARG A 43 -14.42 49.20 11.81
C ARG A 43 -12.94 48.86 11.65
N LEU A 44 -12.62 47.81 10.90
CA LEU A 44 -11.24 47.37 10.66
C LEU A 44 -10.62 48.09 9.46
N THR A 45 -9.33 48.40 9.56
CA THR A 45 -8.54 48.87 8.39
C THR A 45 -8.33 47.74 7.40
N ASP A 46 -8.03 48.07 6.13
CA ASP A 46 -7.76 47.07 5.10
C ASP A 46 -6.57 46.16 5.46
N GLY A 47 -5.55 46.70 6.15
CA GLY A 47 -4.43 45.91 6.66
C GLY A 47 -4.85 44.89 7.74
N GLN A 48 -5.75 45.28 8.65
CA GLN A 48 -6.29 44.38 9.67
C GLN A 48 -7.20 43.30 9.05
N ARG A 49 -8.02 43.66 8.08
CA ARG A 49 -8.85 42.70 7.33
C ARG A 49 -8.00 41.68 6.56
N PHE A 50 -6.92 42.13 5.93
CA PHE A 50 -5.99 41.25 5.23
C PHE A 50 -5.27 40.30 6.20
N GLY A 51 -4.84 40.80 7.36
CA GLY A 51 -4.24 39.99 8.44
C GLY A 51 -5.18 38.87 8.91
N LEU A 52 -6.42 39.22 9.26
CA LEU A 52 -7.44 38.25 9.68
C LEU A 52 -7.76 37.22 8.59
N LEU A 53 -7.86 37.65 7.33
CA LEU A 53 -8.09 36.72 6.22
C LEU A 53 -6.94 35.73 6.06
N ARG A 54 -5.69 36.19 6.23
CA ARG A 54 -4.50 35.32 6.18
C ARG A 54 -4.50 34.31 7.32
N GLU A 55 -4.79 34.74 8.54
CA GLU A 55 -4.90 33.85 9.71
C GLU A 55 -6.00 32.81 9.52
N GLN A 56 -7.18 33.22 9.07
CA GLN A 56 -8.29 32.30 8.80
C GLN A 56 -7.92 31.27 7.73
N LYS A 57 -7.26 31.69 6.64
CA LYS A 57 -6.79 30.77 5.60
C LYS A 57 -5.77 29.77 6.14
N ALA A 58 -4.83 30.23 6.96
CA ALA A 58 -3.83 29.37 7.58
C ALA A 58 -4.49 28.33 8.50
N GLN A 59 -5.47 28.74 9.30
CA GLN A 59 -6.21 27.83 10.17
C GLN A 59 -6.99 26.78 9.35
N ARG A 60 -7.77 27.22 8.34
CA ARG A 60 -8.50 26.29 7.47
C ARG A 60 -7.57 25.31 6.74
N ALA A 61 -6.41 25.78 6.29
CA ALA A 61 -5.42 24.94 5.63
C ALA A 61 -4.81 23.92 6.58
N ALA A 62 -4.57 24.30 7.84
CA ALA A 62 -4.10 23.39 8.89
C ALA A 62 -5.14 22.33 9.24
N ASP A 63 -6.42 22.72 9.35
CA ASP A 63 -7.52 21.79 9.62
C ASP A 63 -7.72 20.80 8.46
N ALA A 64 -7.69 21.28 7.21
CA ALA A 64 -7.77 20.45 6.01
C ALA A 64 -6.59 19.47 5.90
N HIS A 65 -5.38 19.94 6.23
CA HIS A 65 -4.18 19.10 6.30
C HIS A 65 -4.33 17.99 7.35
N ALA A 66 -4.71 18.33 8.58
CA ALA A 66 -4.87 17.37 9.66
C ALA A 66 -5.99 16.35 9.39
N ALA A 67 -7.08 16.76 8.72
CA ALA A 67 -8.13 15.86 8.28
C ALA A 67 -7.64 14.90 7.18
N THR A 68 -7.00 15.43 6.14
CA THR A 68 -6.47 14.65 5.02
C THR A 68 -5.39 13.67 5.48
N LEU A 69 -4.49 14.11 6.37
CA LEU A 69 -3.43 13.27 6.91
C LEU A 69 -4.01 12.05 7.64
N ARG A 70 -5.04 12.25 8.47
CA ARG A 70 -5.73 11.15 9.17
C ARG A 70 -6.42 10.19 8.20
N GLU A 71 -7.10 10.72 7.19
CA GLU A 71 -7.80 9.89 6.20
C GLU A 71 -6.82 9.09 5.32
N TYR A 72 -5.75 9.72 4.86
CA TYR A 72 -4.70 9.06 4.10
C TYR A 72 -3.99 8.00 4.94
N ALA A 73 -3.71 8.28 6.23
CA ALA A 73 -3.13 7.30 7.14
C ALA A 73 -4.04 6.08 7.33
N ALA A 74 -5.34 6.30 7.56
CA ALA A 74 -6.32 5.21 7.68
C ALA A 74 -6.41 4.37 6.39
N GLU A 75 -6.31 5.01 5.22
CA GLU A 75 -6.29 4.33 3.93
C GLU A 75 -5.02 3.47 3.74
N VAL A 76 -3.85 3.96 4.17
CA VAL A 76 -2.60 3.17 4.18
C VAL A 76 -2.71 1.98 5.13
N GLU A 77 -3.26 2.16 6.33
CA GLU A 77 -3.45 1.07 7.30
C GLU A 77 -4.38 -0.02 6.75
N ARG A 78 -5.51 0.37 6.15
CA ARG A 78 -6.44 -0.54 5.48
C ARG A 78 -5.75 -1.33 4.36
N TYR A 79 -5.02 -0.65 3.49
CA TYR A 79 -4.27 -1.27 2.39
C TYR A 79 -3.26 -2.30 2.91
N GLN A 80 -2.52 -1.98 3.97
CA GLN A 80 -1.57 -2.89 4.59
C GLN A 80 -2.25 -4.10 5.24
N ALA A 81 -3.40 -3.90 5.88
CA ALA A 81 -4.18 -4.99 6.45
C ALA A 81 -4.68 -5.97 5.36
N ASP A 82 -5.25 -5.42 4.27
CA ASP A 82 -5.72 -6.21 3.12
C ASP A 82 -4.56 -7.02 2.50
N LEU A 83 -3.38 -6.40 2.34
CA LEU A 83 -2.18 -7.09 1.83
C LEU A 83 -1.69 -8.17 2.79
N ALA A 84 -1.67 -7.91 4.10
CA ALA A 84 -1.22 -8.87 5.10
C ALA A 84 -2.13 -10.11 5.10
N GLU A 85 -3.45 -9.91 5.04
CA GLU A 85 -4.43 -10.99 4.95
C GLU A 85 -4.21 -11.83 3.68
N ARG A 86 -4.11 -11.18 2.51
CA ARG A 86 -3.91 -11.88 1.23
C ARG A 86 -2.58 -12.62 1.18
N THR A 87 -1.50 -12.00 1.64
CA THR A 87 -0.16 -12.59 1.68
C THR A 87 -0.12 -13.79 2.63
N SER A 88 -0.79 -13.71 3.78
CA SER A 88 -0.92 -14.81 4.73
C SER A 88 -1.68 -15.99 4.12
N ALA A 89 -2.80 -15.73 3.44
CA ALA A 89 -3.58 -16.74 2.75
C ALA A 89 -2.78 -17.44 1.63
N LEU A 90 -2.06 -16.65 0.81
CA LEU A 90 -1.17 -17.18 -0.24
C LEU A 90 -0.06 -18.04 0.36
N LYS A 91 0.59 -17.56 1.43
CA LYS A 91 1.65 -18.29 2.12
C LYS A 91 1.14 -19.61 2.70
N GLY A 92 -0.06 -19.62 3.28
CA GLY A 92 -0.71 -20.84 3.78
C GLY A 92 -1.03 -21.84 2.67
N ARG A 93 -1.51 -21.36 1.51
CA ARG A 93 -1.82 -22.23 0.36
C ARG A 93 -0.57 -22.81 -0.31
N LEU A 94 0.48 -22.01 -0.47
CA LEU A 94 1.71 -22.39 -1.15
C LEU A 94 2.66 -23.20 -0.24
N PHE A 95 2.82 -22.77 1.01
CA PHE A 95 3.87 -23.26 1.91
C PHE A 95 3.33 -23.89 3.19
N GLY A 96 2.00 -23.99 3.34
CA GLY A 96 1.38 -24.70 4.46
C GLY A 96 1.54 -26.20 4.29
N VAL A 97 2.36 -26.79 5.18
CA VAL A 97 2.61 -28.23 5.28
C VAL A 97 2.16 -28.67 6.67
N ALA A 98 1.21 -29.61 6.75
CA ALA A 98 0.71 -30.10 8.04
C ALA A 98 1.62 -31.19 8.63
N ASP A 99 2.16 -32.09 7.80
CA ASP A 99 3.13 -33.10 8.21
C ASP A 99 4.52 -32.50 8.45
N ALA A 100 4.87 -32.28 9.72
CA ALA A 100 6.22 -31.87 10.13
C ALA A 100 7.31 -32.87 9.71
N GLY A 101 6.97 -34.15 9.56
CA GLY A 101 7.87 -35.19 9.04
C GLY A 101 8.23 -34.94 7.57
N ALA A 102 7.25 -34.61 6.74
CA ALA A 102 7.49 -34.23 5.34
C ALA A 102 8.40 -33.00 5.24
N LEU A 103 8.15 -31.98 6.06
CA LEU A 103 8.97 -30.77 6.10
C LEU A 103 10.42 -31.08 6.53
N SER A 104 10.60 -31.92 7.55
CA SER A 104 11.93 -32.31 8.04
C SER A 104 12.72 -33.10 6.98
N ARG A 105 12.06 -34.07 6.31
CA ARG A 105 12.68 -34.85 5.23
C ARG A 105 13.13 -33.95 4.08
N ALA A 106 12.27 -33.06 3.59
CA ALA A 106 12.61 -32.15 2.51
C ALA A 106 13.69 -31.13 2.91
N ALA A 107 13.69 -30.65 4.17
CA ALA A 107 14.69 -29.70 4.64
C ALA A 107 16.12 -30.27 4.65
N LEU A 108 16.26 -31.56 4.94
CA LEU A 108 17.54 -32.26 5.03
C LEU A 108 17.99 -32.90 3.72
N ALA A 109 17.05 -33.20 2.82
CA ALA A 109 17.31 -33.82 1.53
C ALA A 109 18.27 -32.97 0.67
N ASP A 110 19.17 -33.57 -0.09
CA ASP A 110 19.90 -32.88 -1.17
C ASP A 110 19.01 -32.63 -2.41
N GLU A 111 19.54 -32.05 -3.47
CA GLU A 111 18.75 -31.73 -4.68
C GLU A 111 18.24 -32.98 -5.41
N THR A 112 19.01 -34.06 -5.45
CA THR A 112 18.62 -35.33 -6.09
C THR A 112 17.54 -36.02 -5.26
N GLU A 113 17.71 -36.02 -3.95
CA GLU A 113 16.72 -36.52 -3.00
C GLU A 113 15.43 -35.69 -3.07
N LEU A 114 15.50 -34.37 -3.18
CA LEU A 114 14.32 -33.52 -3.34
C LEU A 114 13.55 -33.82 -4.63
N SER A 115 14.24 -34.04 -5.76
CA SER A 115 13.62 -34.48 -7.00
C SER A 115 12.89 -35.82 -6.81
N THR A 116 13.55 -36.78 -6.15
CA THR A 116 12.97 -38.09 -5.86
C THR A 116 11.74 -37.97 -4.94
N LEU A 117 11.80 -37.10 -3.93
CA LEU A 117 10.68 -36.83 -3.04
C LEU A 117 9.49 -36.21 -3.78
N LEU A 118 9.73 -35.35 -4.79
CA LEU A 118 8.67 -34.79 -5.62
C LEU A 118 8.01 -35.88 -6.48
N ASP A 119 8.81 -36.77 -7.09
CA ASP A 119 8.31 -37.90 -7.87
C ASP A 119 7.45 -38.83 -7.00
N VAL A 120 7.93 -39.16 -5.80
CA VAL A 120 7.20 -39.96 -4.82
C VAL A 120 5.92 -39.26 -4.39
N ALA A 121 5.96 -37.95 -4.13
CA ALA A 121 4.79 -37.17 -3.76
C ALA A 121 3.72 -37.17 -4.86
N SER A 122 4.14 -37.00 -6.12
CA SER A 122 3.25 -37.07 -7.29
C SER A 122 2.62 -38.45 -7.45
N GLN A 123 3.42 -39.52 -7.39
CA GLN A 123 2.93 -40.90 -7.51
C GLN A 123 2.00 -41.31 -6.37
N ALA A 124 2.30 -40.88 -5.14
CA ALA A 124 1.51 -41.20 -3.95
C ALA A 124 0.33 -40.25 -3.72
N GLY A 125 0.21 -39.16 -4.49
CA GLY A 125 -0.78 -38.10 -4.25
C GLY A 125 -0.59 -37.37 -2.91
N SER A 126 0.66 -37.24 -2.43
CA SER A 126 0.97 -36.62 -1.14
C SER A 126 1.21 -35.11 -1.28
N GLU A 127 0.16 -34.32 -1.07
CA GLU A 127 0.25 -32.85 -1.16
C GLU A 127 1.25 -32.25 -0.16
N ASP A 128 1.25 -32.72 1.09
CA ASP A 128 2.15 -32.21 2.14
C ASP A 128 3.61 -32.44 1.78
N LEU A 129 3.94 -33.60 1.19
CA LEU A 129 5.31 -33.89 0.76
C LEU A 129 5.72 -33.03 -0.43
N ALA A 130 4.83 -32.85 -1.42
CA ALA A 130 5.13 -31.99 -2.55
C ALA A 130 5.31 -30.52 -2.12
N ARG A 131 4.46 -30.00 -1.23
CA ARG A 131 4.61 -28.65 -0.66
C ARG A 131 5.87 -28.51 0.18
N ALA A 132 6.26 -29.54 0.95
CA ALA A 132 7.52 -29.55 1.68
C ALA A 132 8.73 -29.44 0.72
N VAL A 133 8.69 -30.14 -0.41
CA VAL A 133 9.69 -30.02 -1.47
C VAL A 133 9.70 -28.60 -2.05
N LEU A 134 8.54 -28.01 -2.34
CA LEU A 134 8.45 -26.62 -2.81
C LEU A 134 9.06 -25.63 -1.81
N VAL A 135 8.82 -25.80 -0.51
CA VAL A 135 9.42 -24.96 0.54
C VAL A 135 10.95 -25.07 0.54
N ALA A 136 11.49 -26.28 0.43
CA ALA A 136 12.94 -26.50 0.37
C ALA A 136 13.54 -25.90 -0.92
N ALA A 137 12.88 -26.12 -2.06
CA ALA A 137 13.30 -25.59 -3.36
C ALA A 137 13.34 -24.05 -3.35
N HIS A 138 12.29 -23.41 -2.85
CA HIS A 138 12.21 -21.95 -2.74
C HIS A 138 13.35 -21.39 -1.85
N ARG A 139 13.61 -22.00 -0.68
CA ARG A 139 14.68 -21.56 0.22
C ARG A 139 16.08 -21.67 -0.38
N ARG A 140 16.28 -22.62 -1.29
CA ARG A 140 17.57 -22.89 -1.93
C ARG A 140 17.72 -22.21 -3.29
N GLY A 141 16.67 -21.58 -3.81
CA GLY A 141 16.67 -21.02 -5.17
C GLY A 141 16.69 -22.07 -6.28
N ALA A 142 16.19 -23.28 -6.02
CA ALA A 142 16.17 -24.39 -6.98
C ALA A 142 15.02 -24.21 -8.00
N GLY A 143 15.20 -23.29 -8.94
CA GLY A 143 14.17 -22.88 -9.91
C GLY A 143 13.62 -24.03 -10.76
N ASP A 144 14.47 -24.96 -11.19
CA ASP A 144 14.06 -26.11 -12.01
C ASP A 144 13.08 -27.02 -11.25
N LEU A 145 13.35 -27.27 -9.97
CA LEU A 145 12.48 -28.10 -9.13
C LEU A 145 11.16 -27.38 -8.82
N MET A 146 11.18 -26.06 -8.66
CA MET A 146 9.95 -25.27 -8.52
C MET A 146 9.12 -25.31 -9.80
N ALA A 147 9.76 -25.19 -10.97
CA ALA A 147 9.07 -25.31 -12.26
C ALA A 147 8.41 -26.68 -12.41
N ARG A 148 9.12 -27.77 -12.07
CA ARG A 148 8.55 -29.13 -12.06
C ARG A 148 7.36 -29.25 -11.11
N TYR A 149 7.45 -28.74 -9.89
CA TYR A 149 6.30 -28.73 -8.96
C TYR A 149 5.09 -28.02 -9.59
N PHE A 150 5.30 -26.87 -10.21
CA PHE A 150 4.22 -26.13 -10.86
C PHE A 150 3.66 -26.89 -12.07
N ASP A 151 4.48 -27.50 -12.91
CA ASP A 151 4.00 -28.11 -14.14
C ASP A 151 3.38 -29.50 -13.92
N GLU A 152 3.91 -30.25 -12.95
CA GLU A 152 3.57 -31.66 -12.75
C GLU A 152 2.62 -31.89 -11.56
N VAL A 153 2.65 -31.04 -10.52
CA VAL A 153 1.90 -31.27 -9.27
C VAL A 153 0.76 -30.26 -9.08
N ASP A 154 1.03 -28.96 -9.13
CA ASP A 154 0.01 -27.92 -8.95
C ASP A 154 0.23 -26.73 -9.91
N PRO A 155 -0.35 -26.78 -11.12
CA PRO A 155 -0.27 -25.69 -12.10
C PRO A 155 -0.86 -24.36 -11.63
N GLU A 156 -1.87 -24.40 -10.77
CA GLU A 156 -2.46 -23.18 -10.21
C GLU A 156 -1.51 -22.49 -9.23
N ALA A 157 -0.66 -23.26 -8.53
CA ALA A 157 0.33 -22.72 -7.61
C ALA A 157 1.33 -21.78 -8.30
N ARG A 158 1.57 -21.90 -9.61
CA ARG A 158 2.42 -20.95 -10.35
C ARG A 158 1.88 -19.53 -10.28
N THR A 159 0.58 -19.37 -10.56
CA THR A 159 -0.10 -18.07 -10.54
C THR A 159 -0.13 -17.49 -9.13
N LEU A 160 -0.40 -18.34 -8.14
CA LEU A 160 -0.40 -17.93 -6.72
C LEU A 160 0.99 -17.53 -6.24
N TYR A 161 2.04 -18.25 -6.67
CA TYR A 161 3.41 -17.94 -6.33
C TYR A 161 3.86 -16.61 -6.95
N GLN A 162 3.51 -16.37 -8.22
CA GLN A 162 3.75 -15.09 -8.88
C GLN A 162 3.07 -13.95 -8.10
N GLU A 163 1.78 -14.09 -7.78
CA GLU A 163 1.06 -13.09 -6.99
C GLU A 163 1.75 -12.82 -5.65
N TRP A 164 2.15 -13.88 -4.92
CA TRP A 164 2.86 -13.74 -3.65
C TRP A 164 4.22 -13.06 -3.81
N SER A 165 4.96 -13.38 -4.86
CA SER A 165 6.28 -12.79 -5.14
C SER A 165 6.20 -11.31 -5.52
N ASP A 166 5.07 -10.86 -6.08
CA ASP A 166 4.80 -9.47 -6.43
C ASP A 166 4.31 -8.64 -5.22
N ALA A 167 4.12 -9.25 -4.06
CA ALA A 167 3.75 -8.55 -2.84
C ALA A 167 4.86 -7.56 -2.43
N PRO A 168 4.51 -6.32 -2.03
CA PRO A 168 5.50 -5.39 -1.51
C PRO A 168 6.21 -5.97 -0.27
N SER A 169 7.51 -5.72 -0.14
CA SER A 169 8.26 -6.13 1.04
C SER A 169 7.80 -5.36 2.28
N SER A 170 8.01 -5.93 3.47
CA SER A 170 7.70 -5.27 4.75
C SER A 170 8.40 -3.91 4.89
N GLU A 171 9.62 -3.79 4.37
CA GLU A 171 10.36 -2.53 4.35
C GLU A 171 9.69 -1.45 3.50
N VAL A 172 9.11 -1.81 2.35
CA VAL A 172 8.35 -0.88 1.50
C VAL A 172 7.09 -0.42 2.22
N LEU A 173 6.38 -1.34 2.89
CA LEU A 173 5.18 -1.00 3.66
C LEU A 173 5.50 -0.09 4.85
N GLU A 174 6.58 -0.35 5.57
CA GLU A 174 7.01 0.49 6.70
C GLU A 174 7.46 1.88 6.23
N ARG A 175 8.19 1.95 5.10
CA ARG A 175 8.53 3.23 4.47
C ARG A 175 7.28 4.02 4.09
N GLN A 176 6.26 3.36 3.56
CA GLN A 176 5.00 4.02 3.22
C GLN A 176 4.35 4.64 4.46
N ARG A 177 4.34 3.93 5.59
CA ARG A 177 3.77 4.42 6.87
C ARG A 177 4.54 5.61 7.43
N THR A 178 5.87 5.53 7.43
CA THR A 178 6.74 6.59 8.00
C THR A 178 6.84 7.83 7.13
N THR A 179 6.37 7.78 5.88
CA THR A 179 6.45 8.91 4.93
C THR A 179 5.10 9.57 4.63
N ILE A 180 4.03 9.19 5.32
CA ILE A 180 2.67 9.74 5.11
C ILE A 180 2.66 11.27 5.17
N GLU A 181 3.35 11.87 6.14
CA GLU A 181 3.46 13.34 6.28
C GLU A 181 4.20 14.02 5.13
N ARG A 182 5.08 13.29 4.42
CA ARG A 182 5.78 13.82 3.23
C ARG A 182 4.90 13.76 1.98
N VAL A 183 3.90 12.87 1.98
CA VAL A 183 2.91 12.75 0.90
C VAL A 183 1.83 13.82 1.06
N VAL A 184 1.28 13.94 2.27
CA VAL A 184 0.29 14.97 2.61
C VAL A 184 1.01 16.19 3.19
N GLN A 185 1.50 17.06 2.31
CA GLN A 185 2.29 18.22 2.71
C GLN A 185 1.42 19.39 3.13
N MET A 186 1.79 20.04 4.24
CA MET A 186 1.18 21.30 4.65
C MET A 186 1.49 22.39 3.60
N PRO A 187 0.49 23.14 3.10
CA PRO A 187 0.71 24.27 2.23
C PRO A 187 1.56 25.34 2.93
N GLY A 188 2.63 25.78 2.26
CA GLY A 188 3.43 26.90 2.72
C GLY A 188 2.66 28.23 2.66
N PRO A 189 3.11 29.27 3.38
CA PRO A 189 2.43 30.58 3.42
C PRO A 189 2.19 31.19 2.02
N ASP A 190 3.15 31.04 1.12
CA ASP A 190 3.10 31.56 -0.26
C ASP A 190 2.12 30.80 -1.15
N SER A 191 1.71 29.60 -0.73
CA SER A 191 0.73 28.81 -1.48
C SER A 191 -0.73 29.13 -1.08
N LEU A 192 -0.94 29.99 -0.08
CA LEU A 192 -2.25 30.46 0.36
C LEU A 192 -2.56 31.89 -0.10
N THR A 193 -1.56 32.60 -0.62
CA THR A 193 -1.74 33.87 -1.29
C THR A 193 -2.19 33.63 -2.75
N PRO A 194 -3.16 34.40 -3.26
CA PRO A 194 -3.45 34.37 -4.68
C PRO A 194 -2.19 34.81 -5.45
N SER A 195 -1.77 34.01 -6.43
CA SER A 195 -0.71 34.43 -7.34
C SER A 195 -1.16 35.73 -8.02
N PRO A 196 -0.31 36.77 -8.13
CA PRO A 196 -0.64 37.92 -8.95
C PRO A 196 -0.88 37.37 -10.35
N ALA A 197 -2.14 37.38 -10.79
CA ALA A 197 -2.44 37.10 -12.18
C ALA A 197 -1.53 38.02 -12.99
N PHE A 198 -0.69 37.45 -13.86
CA PHE A 198 -0.12 38.23 -14.95
C PHE A 198 -1.31 38.83 -15.68
N GLY A 199 -1.57 40.11 -15.41
CA GLY A 199 -2.60 40.85 -16.12
C GLY A 199 -2.24 40.80 -17.61
N PRO A 200 -3.23 40.67 -18.52
CA PRO A 200 -2.94 40.94 -19.92
C PRO A 200 -2.43 42.38 -20.00
N TYR A 201 -1.30 42.53 -20.72
CA TYR A 201 -0.56 43.75 -21.05
C TYR A 201 -1.39 45.05 -21.10
#